data_AF-G8LCB9-F1
#
_entry.id   AF-G8LCB9-F1
#
_cell.length_a   1.000
_cell.length_b   1.000
_cell.length_c   1.000
_cell.angle_alpha   90.00
_cell.angle_beta   90.00
_cell.angle_gamma   90.00
#
_symmetry.space_group_name_H-M   'P 1'
#
loop_
_entity.id
_entity.type
_entity.pdbx_description
1 polymer ?
#
loop_
_entity_poly.entity_id
_entity_poly.type
_entity_poly.pdbx_seq_one_letter_code
_entity_poly.pdbx_strand_id
1 'polypeptide(L)' 'MLIWFCGRQQHAYWAGDALITDDGQAIEGDALDDVCLVGVVTHTIHSVSTDENPFM' A
#
# COMPACT_ATOMS: atom_id res chain seq x y z
N MET A 1 5.86 -2.16 -1.74
CA MET A 1 6.20 -3.08 -0.63
C MET A 1 4.99 -3.26 0.27
N LEU A 2 4.91 -4.37 1.02
CA LEU A 2 3.82 -4.62 1.96
C LEU A 2 4.29 -4.26 3.37
N ILE A 3 3.55 -3.38 4.02
CA ILE A 3 3.81 -2.95 5.39
C ILE A 3 2.63 -3.27 6.30
N TRP A 4 2.92 -3.47 7.57
CA TRP A 4 1.96 -3.49 8.65
C TRP A 4 2.10 -2.20 9.44
N PHE A 5 1.06 -1.37 9.43
CA PHE A 5 1.04 -0.10 10.14
C PHE A 5 -0.38 0.16 10.66
N CYS A 6 -0.50 0.68 11.88
CA CYS A 6 -1.79 1.00 12.51
C CYS A 6 -2.84 -0.14 12.47
N GLY A 7 -2.39 -1.39 12.64
CA GLY A 7 -3.28 -2.56 12.70
C GLY A 7 -3.81 -3.05 11.34
N ARG A 8 -3.27 -2.54 10.23
CA ARG A 8 -3.65 -2.94 8.86
C ARG A 8 -2.42 -3.26 8.01
N GLN A 9 -2.59 -4.23 7.10
CA GLN A 9 -1.64 -4.44 6.00
C GLN A 9 -2.00 -3.56 4.82
N GLN A 10 -1.02 -2.84 4.31
CA GLN A 10 -1.20 -1.95 3.17
C GLN A 10 0.03 -1.89 2.30
N HIS A 11 -0.20 -1.49 1.05
CA HIS A 11 0.88 -1.26 0.12
C HIS A 11 1.45 0.12 0.40
N ALA A 12 2.77 0.19 0.37
CA ALA A 12 3.47 1.46 0.42
C ALA A 12 4.68 1.44 -0.50
N TYR A 13 5.18 2.62 -0.83
CA TYR A 13 6.41 2.79 -1.59
C TYR A 13 7.29 3.85 -0.94
N TRP A 14 8.59 3.70 -1.13
CA TRP A 14 9.58 4.60 -0.57
C TRP A 14 9.70 5.86 -1.45
N ALA A 15 9.60 7.04 -0.86
CA ALA A 15 9.69 8.33 -1.52
C ALA A 15 10.61 9.27 -0.73
N GLY A 16 11.89 9.32 -1.10
CA GLY A 16 12.87 10.14 -0.36
C GLY A 16 13.14 9.57 1.03
N ASP A 17 12.75 10.30 2.07
CA ASP A 17 12.81 9.89 3.48
C ASP A 17 11.43 9.51 4.04
N ALA A 18 10.43 9.36 3.17
CA ALA A 18 9.05 9.08 3.51
C ALA A 18 8.59 7.73 2.95
N LEU A 19 7.58 7.15 3.59
CA LEU A 19 6.84 6.02 3.05
C LEU A 19 5.44 6.47 2.63
N ILE A 20 5.12 6.36 1.35
CA ILE A 20 3.79 6.73 0.84
C ILE A 20 2.91 5.49 0.76
N THR A 21 1.77 5.54 1.43
CA THR A 21 0.77 4.46 1.47
C THR A 21 -0.17 4.53 0.26
N ASP A 22 -0.91 3.46 -0.02
CA ASP A 22 -1.80 3.41 -1.20
C ASP A 22 -2.93 4.46 -1.19
N ASP A 23 -3.33 4.91 0.00
CA ASP A 23 -4.28 6.01 0.20
C ASP A 23 -3.68 7.40 -0.09
N GLY A 24 -2.38 7.48 -0.36
CA GLY A 24 -1.67 8.74 -0.59
C GLY A 24 -1.21 9.44 0.69
N GLN A 25 -1.35 8.80 1.85
CA GLN A 25 -0.77 9.30 3.11
C GLN A 25 0.73 9.04 3.16
N ALA A 26 1.48 10.00 3.72
CA ALA A 26 2.91 9.88 3.97
C ALA A 26 3.17 9.49 5.44
N ILE A 27 4.04 8.51 5.65
CA ILE A 27 4.58 8.12 6.95
C ILE A 27 6.03 8.60 6.98
N GLU A 28 6.36 9.45 7.96
CA GLU A 28 7.63 10.16 8.03
C GLU A 28 8.11 10.28 9.49
N GLY A 29 9.41 10.52 9.66
CA GLY A 29 10.00 10.75 10.98
C GLY A 29 9.86 9.54 11.91
N ASP A 30 9.54 9.79 13.18
CA ASP A 30 9.42 8.75 14.22
C ASP A 30 8.34 7.70 13.90
N ALA A 31 7.32 8.06 13.10
CA ALA A 31 6.27 7.12 12.71
C ALA A 31 6.79 5.98 11.81
N LEU A 32 7.96 6.14 11.18
CA LEU A 32 8.60 5.08 10.41
C LEU A 32 9.13 3.94 11.29
N ASP A 33 9.47 4.22 12.56
CA ASP A 33 9.97 3.20 13.49
C ASP A 33 8.87 2.18 13.85
N ASP A 34 7.61 2.65 13.88
CA ASP A 34 6.42 1.81 14.10
C ASP A 34 5.99 1.00 12.86
N VAL A 35 6.60 1.23 11.70
CA VAL A 35 6.27 0.50 10.46
C VAL A 35 6.97 -0.84 10.44
N CYS A 36 6.20 -1.93 10.40
CA CYS A 36 6.75 -3.26 10.22
C CYS A 36 6.72 -3.68 8.75
N LEU A 37 7.90 -3.90 8.14
CA LEU A 37 7.99 -4.41 6.77
C LEU A 37 7.62 -5.91 6.75
N VAL A 38 6.53 -6.24 6.07
CA VAL A 38 6.07 -7.63 5.92
C VAL A 38 6.86 -8.32 4.79
N GLY A 39 7.13 -7.58 3.70
CA GLY A 39 7.93 -8.09 2.60
C GLY A 39 7.79 -7.30 1.30
N VAL A 40 8.50 -7.76 0.27
CA VAL A 40 8.44 -7.19 -1.07
C VAL A 40 7.29 -7.84 -1.85
N VAL A 41 6.37 -7.01 -2.34
CA VAL A 41 5.27 -7.45 -3.22
C VAL A 41 5.79 -7.47 -4.65
N THR A 42 5.68 -8.62 -5.32
CA THR A 42 6.05 -8.77 -6.75
C THR A 42 4.83 -8.66 -7.66
N HIS A 43 3.70 -9.23 -7.24
CA HIS A 43 2.47 -9.25 -8.02
C HIS A 43 1.28 -8.99 -7.09
N THR A 44 0.33 -8.19 -7.57
CA THR A 44 -0.97 -7.98 -6.92
C THR A 44 -2.03 -8.49 -7.88
N ILE A 45 -2.85 -9.44 -7.42
CA ILE A 45 -3.91 -10.01 -8.24
C ILE A 45 -5.23 -9.37 -7.79
N HIS A 46 -5.83 -8.59 -8.67
CA HIS A 46 -7.16 -8.02 -8.45
C HIS A 46 -8.22 -8.97 -9.01
N SER A 47 -9.35 -9.07 -8.33
CA SER A 47 -10.52 -9.75 -8.88
C SER A 47 -10.96 -9.04 -10.16
N VAL A 48 -11.27 -9.80 -11.21
CA VAL A 48 -11.88 -9.25 -12.41
C VAL A 48 -13.29 -8.79 -12.03
N SER A 49 -13.52 -7.48 -12.00
CA SER A 49 -14.88 -6.95 -11.98
C SER A 49 -15.49 -7.25 -13.35
N THR A 50 -16.54 -8.07 -13.39
CA THR A 50 -17.41 -8.09 -14.55
C THR A 50 -18.04 -6.70 -14.64
N ASP A 51 -17.73 -5.98 -15.70
CA ASP A 51 -18.40 -4.72 -15.99
C ASP A 51 -19.89 -5.03 -16.19
N GLU A 52 -20.73 -4.62 -15.25
CA GLU A 52 -22.19 -4.78 -15.35
C GLU A 52 -22.81 -3.74 -16.31
N ASN A 53 -22.00 -3.03 -17.10
CA ASN A 53 -22.43 -1.96 -17.99
C ASN A 53 -22.14 -2.27 -19.48
N PRO A 54 -22.93 -3.16 -20.13
CA PRO A 54 -22.64 -3.65 -21.48
C PRO A 54 -22.94 -2.64 -22.62
N PHE A 55 -22.84 -1.34 -22.41
CA PHE A 55 -23.08 -0.33 -23.44
C PHE A 55 -21.99 0.76 -23.48
N MET A 56 -21.06 0.56 -24.42
CA MET A 56 -20.48 1.63 -25.24
C MET A 56 -20.96 1.46 -26.68
#